data_AF-A0A9D7XSL8-F1
#
_entry.id   AF-A0A9D7XSL8-F1
#
_cell.length_a   1.000
_cell.length_b   1.000
_cell.length_c   1.000
_cell.angle_alpha   90.00
_cell.angle_beta   90.00
_cell.angle_gamma   90.00
#
_symmetry.space_group_name_H-M   'P 1'
#
loop_
_entity.id
_entity.type
_entity.pdbx_description
1 polymer ?
#
loop_
_entity_poly.entity_id
_entity_poly.type
_entity_poly.pdbx_seq_one_letter_code
_entity_poly.pdbx_strand_id
1 'polypeptide(L)' 'MDDQFLVYPNPARDLLYVDSPIDTSGEILNLQGQIIQRVYLKNNSPIDVSGLGPGVYLLRISGSSHTYKVVIY' A
#
# COMPACT_ATOMS: atom_id res chain seq x y z
N MET A 1 7.30 8.22 -17.42
CA MET A 1 6.09 7.37 -17.46
C MET A 1 5.58 7.34 -16.05
N ASP A 2 4.50 8.06 -15.77
CA ASP A 2 3.87 8.02 -14.47
C ASP A 2 3.32 6.62 -14.24
N ASP A 3 3.91 5.93 -13.28
CA ASP A 3 3.48 4.63 -12.80
C ASP A 3 1.99 4.73 -12.40
N GLN A 4 1.09 4.16 -13.21
CA GLN A 4 -0.37 4.21 -13.04
C GLN A 4 -0.85 3.31 -11.90
N PHE A 5 -0.34 3.50 -10.68
CA PHE A 5 -0.90 2.85 -9.50
C PHE A 5 -1.90 3.77 -8.82
N LEU A 6 -3.09 3.24 -8.53
CA LEU A 6 -4.10 3.93 -7.73
C LEU A 6 -4.21 3.24 -6.38
N VAL A 7 -4.00 3.98 -5.30
CA VAL A 7 -4.05 3.47 -3.94
C VAL A 7 -5.25 4.07 -3.23
N TYR A 8 -6.19 3.22 -2.82
CA TYR A 8 -7.47 3.64 -2.22
C TYR A 8 -8.06 2.56 -1.31
N PRO A 9 -8.97 2.89 -0.39
CA PRO A 9 -9.28 4.24 0.04
C PRO A 9 -8.12 4.84 0.84
N ASN A 10 -8.01 6.16 0.82
CA ASN A 10 -7.14 6.89 1.72
C ASN A 10 -7.96 8.04 2.31
N PRO A 11 -8.34 8.00 3.59
CA PRO A 11 -7.94 7.02 4.60
C PRO A 11 -8.53 5.61 4.44
N ALA A 12 -7.81 4.58 4.87
CA ALA A 12 -8.23 3.18 4.94
C ALA A 12 -8.60 2.78 6.37
N ARG A 13 -9.39 1.71 6.52
CA ARG A 13 -9.81 1.16 7.81
C ARG A 13 -9.46 -0.32 7.91
N ASP A 14 -10.11 -1.15 7.10
CA ASP A 14 -9.91 -2.60 7.14
C ASP A 14 -9.15 -3.10 5.91
N LEU A 15 -9.48 -2.56 4.73
CA LEU A 15 -8.93 -2.98 3.44
C LEU A 15 -8.34 -1.79 2.69
N LEU A 16 -7.18 -2.02 2.07
CA LEU A 16 -6.53 -1.13 1.12
C LEU A 16 -6.43 -1.83 -0.23
N TYR A 17 -6.78 -1.12 -1.29
CA TYR A 17 -6.72 -1.56 -2.68
C TYR A 17 -5.59 -0.82 -3.39
N VAL A 18 -4.94 -1.55 -4.29
CA VAL A 18 -3.94 -1.00 -5.20
C VAL A 18 -4.28 -1.49 -6.59
N ASP A 19 -4.81 -0.60 -7.42
CA ASP A 19 -4.93 -0.89 -8.84
C ASP A 19 -3.52 -0.80 -9.43
N SER A 20 -3.06 -1.93 -9.93
CA SER A 20 -1.74 -2.08 -10.51
C SER A 20 -1.86 -2.56 -11.96
N PRO A 21 -1.11 -1.98 -12.91
CA PRO A 21 -1.11 -2.45 -14.30
C PRO A 21 -0.44 -3.83 -14.45
N ILE A 22 0.35 -4.26 -13.46
CA ILE A 22 1.10 -5.52 -13.45
C ILE A 22 0.99 -6.22 -12.10
N ASP A 23 1.10 -7.55 -12.10
CA ASP A 23 1.25 -8.28 -10.83
C ASP A 23 2.66 -8.00 -10.27
N THR A 24 2.73 -7.48 -9.04
CA THR A 24 3.99 -7.07 -8.40
C THR A 24 3.92 -7.27 -6.89
N SER A 25 5.00 -6.95 -6.17
CA SER A 25 5.01 -6.93 -4.71
C SER A 25 5.09 -5.50 -4.18
N GLY A 26 4.68 -5.33 -2.92
CA GLY A 26 4.83 -4.08 -2.21
C GLY A 26 5.16 -4.31 -0.74
N GLU A 27 5.51 -3.23 -0.07
CA GLU A 27 5.83 -3.21 1.35
C GLU A 27 5.12 -2.04 2.01
N ILE A 28 4.41 -2.31 3.09
CA ILE A 28 3.88 -1.29 3.99
C ILE A 28 4.94 -1.02 5.05
N LEU A 29 5.32 0.24 5.20
CA LEU A 29 6.31 0.71 6.16
C LEU A 29 5.69 1.71 7.12
N ASN A 30 6.19 1.76 8.35
CA ASN A 30 5.91 2.86 9.26
C ASN A 30 6.79 4.09 8.94
N LEU A 31 6.58 5.20 9.65
CA LEU A 31 7.34 6.43 9.46
C LEU A 31 8.83 6.31 9.80
N GLN A 32 9.24 5.29 10.55
CA GLN A 32 10.65 4.97 10.82
C GLN A 32 11.29 4.14 9.70
N GLY A 33 10.54 3.78 8.65
CA GLY A 33 11.02 2.96 7.54
C GLY A 33 11.08 1.46 7.85
N GLN A 34 10.48 1.01 8.95
CA GLN A 34 10.40 -0.41 9.28
C GLN A 34 9.30 -1.07 8.45
N ILE A 35 9.60 -2.21 7.83
CA ILE A 35 8.62 -2.99 7.08
C ILE A 35 7.67 -3.64 8.08
N ILE A 36 6.39 -3.26 8.00
CA ILE A 36 5.32 -3.80 8.84
C ILE A 36 4.67 -5.00 8.16
N GLN A 37 4.52 -4.94 6.83
CA GLN A 37 3.87 -5.99 6.06
C GLN A 37 4.42 -6.03 4.63
N ARG A 38 4.61 -7.23 4.10
CA ARG A 38 4.89 -7.47 2.68
C ARG A 38 3.61 -7.93 2.00
N VAL A 39 3.32 -7.38 0.84
CA VAL A 39 2.06 -7.62 0.12
C VAL A 39 2.34 -8.02 -1.31
N TYR A 40 1.46 -8.86 -1.86
CA TYR A 40 1.44 -9.13 -3.29
C TYR A 40 0.29 -8.33 -3.90
N LEU A 41 0.61 -7.49 -4.87
CA LEU A 41 -0.31 -6.61 -5.56
C LEU A 41 -0.74 -7.31 -6.84
N LYS A 42 -1.93 -7.88 -6.79
CA LYS A 42 -2.61 -8.47 -7.92
C LYS A 42 -3.89 -7.70 -8.14
N ASN A 43 -4.29 -7.55 -9.40
CA ASN A 43 -5.56 -6.89 -9.73
C ASN A 43 -6.72 -7.52 -8.93
N ASN A 44 -7.57 -6.67 -8.33
CA ASN A 44 -8.67 -7.04 -7.43
C ASN A 44 -8.29 -7.77 -6.12
N SER A 45 -7.02 -7.80 -5.71
CA SER A 45 -6.63 -8.38 -4.41
C SER A 45 -6.49 -7.29 -3.34
N PRO A 46 -7.39 -7.22 -2.35
CA PRO A 46 -7.24 -6.26 -1.26
C PRO A 46 -6.07 -6.64 -0.35
N ILE A 47 -5.50 -5.62 0.28
CA ILE A 47 -4.54 -5.73 1.37
C ILE A 47 -5.31 -5.54 2.67
N ASP A 48 -5.24 -6.54 3.55
CA ASP A 48 -5.77 -6.42 4.90
C ASP A 48 -4.85 -5.53 5.74
N VAL A 49 -5.41 -4.42 6.23
CA VAL A 49 -4.76 -3.44 7.10
C VAL A 49 -5.49 -3.30 8.45
N SER A 50 -6.51 -4.11 8.71
CA SER A 50 -7.33 -4.05 9.94
C SER A 50 -6.54 -4.30 11.23
N GLY A 51 -5.40 -4.99 11.13
CA GLY A 51 -4.48 -5.22 12.24
C GLY A 51 -3.50 -4.08 12.52
N LEU A 52 -3.49 -3.03 11.69
CA LEU A 52 -2.60 -1.89 11.84
C LEU A 52 -3.26 -0.81 12.70
N GLY A 53 -2.48 -0.23 13.63
CA GLY A 53 -2.97 0.86 14.46
C GLY A 53 -3.27 2.13 13.65
N PRO A 54 -4.12 3.03 14.16
CA PRO A 54 -4.42 4.28 13.48
C PRO A 54 -3.14 5.12 13.31
N GLY A 55 -2.88 5.62 12.11
CA GLY A 55 -1.65 6.35 11.83
C GLY A 55 -1.33 6.54 10.35
N VAL A 56 -0.12 7.05 10.10
CA VAL A 56 0.41 7.24 8.75
C VAL A 56 1.41 6.16 8.43
N TYR A 57 1.22 5.55 7.27
CA TYR A 57 2.06 4.50 6.72
C TYR A 57 2.51 4.88 5.30
N LEU A 58 3.55 4.18 4.84
CA LEU A 58 4.08 4.32 3.50
C LEU A 58 3.90 2.99 2.76
N LEU A 59 3.38 3.03 1.54
CA LEU A 59 3.35 1.90 0.63
C LEU A 59 4.42 2.08 -0.44
N ARG A 60 5.39 1.18 -0.46
CA ARG A 60 6.41 1.09 -1.51
C ARG A 60 6.05 -0.07 -2.44
N ILE A 61 6.05 0.18 -3.74
CA ILE A 61 5.71 -0.83 -4.75
C ILE A 61 6.97 -1.20 -5.53
N SER A 62 7.23 -2.49 -5.68
CA SER A 62 8.37 -2.99 -6.45
C SER A 62 8.22 -2.60 -7.93
N GLY A 63 9.26 -1.97 -8.46
CA GLY A 63 9.28 -1.45 -9.84
C GLY A 63 8.75 -0.03 -9.99
N SER A 64 8.13 0.55 -8.95
CA SER A 64 7.73 1.95 -8.90
C SER A 64 8.79 2.78 -8.18
N SER A 65 9.09 3.97 -8.69
CA SER A 65 9.92 4.96 -7.97
C SER A 65 9.12 5.80 -6.97
N HIS A 66 7.78 5.77 -7.06
CA HIS A 66 6.89 6.48 -6.15
C HIS A 66 6.59 5.68 -4.88
N THR A 67 6.54 6.40 -3.77
CA THR A 67 6.05 5.92 -2.47
C THR A 67 4.71 6.59 -2.17
N TYR A 68 3.72 5.81 -1.78
CA TYR A 68 2.37 6.28 -1.50
C TYR A 68 2.16 6.46 0.00
N LYS A 69 1.63 7.61 0.42
CA LYS A 69 1.24 7.84 1.81
C LYS A 69 -0.16 7.26 2.03
N VAL A 70 -0.30 6.36 2.99
CA VAL A 70 -1.57 5.74 3.39
C VAL A 70 -1.90 6.17 4.81
N VAL A 71 -3.11 6.69 5.03
CA VAL A 71 -3.63 6.97 6.37
C VAL A 71 -4.55 5.82 6.78
N ILE A 72 -4.35 5.26 7.97
CA ILE A 72 -5.17 4.20 8.54
C ILE A 72 -5.90 4.74 9.77
N TYR A 73 -7.18 4.39 9.93
CA TYR A 73 -8.03 4.74 11.08
C TYR A 73 -8.37 3.55 11.95
#